data_AF-A0A6J1JH47-F1
#
_entry.id   AF-A0A6J1JH47-F1
#
_cell.length_a   1.000
_cell.length_b   1.000
_cell.length_c   1.000
_cell.angle_alpha   90.00
_cell.angle_beta   90.00
_cell.angle_gamma   90.00
#
_symmetry.space_group_name_H-M   'P 1'
#
loop_
_entity.id
_entity.type
_entity.pdbx_description
1 polymer ?
#
loop_
_entity_poly.entity_id
_entity_poly.type
_entity_poly.pdbx_seq_one_letter_code
_entity_poly.pdbx_strand_id
1 'polypeptide(L)'
;MILWFLKDRKYSVEDAVAKLTKAINWRQEFGVDELTENSVKGMAETGKAFVHEFLDVNLRPVLIVVASKHLPAVHDPVEDEKLCVFYVEKALSKLPPGKEEILGIIDLRGFSIENADLKFLTFLFDVFYSYYPKRLGQVLFVEAPSVFRPLWQLTKPLLKSYASLARFCSVDTVRKEYFTEATLPAIFRN
;
A
#
# COMPACT_ATOMS: atom_id res chain seq x y z
N MET A 1 -7.30 -2.86 17.41
CA MET A 1 -7.43 -1.56 16.72
C MET A 1 -6.90 -0.40 17.55
N ILE A 2 -7.26 -0.27 18.85
CA ILE A 2 -6.96 0.92 19.67
C ILE A 2 -5.45 1.24 19.85
N LEU A 3 -4.60 0.23 20.08
CA LEU A 3 -3.18 0.43 20.37
C LEU A 3 -2.44 1.23 19.27
N TRP A 4 -2.81 1.05 18.00
CA TRP A 4 -2.15 1.71 16.86
C TRP A 4 -2.41 3.22 16.85
N PHE A 5 -3.65 3.61 17.18
CA PHE A 5 -4.05 5.01 17.27
C PHE A 5 -3.39 5.68 18.46
N LEU A 6 -3.25 4.97 19.60
CA LEU A 6 -2.47 5.45 20.75
C LEU A 6 -1.00 5.67 20.37
N LYS A 7 -0.34 4.67 19.74
CA LYS A 7 1.05 4.81 19.29
C LYS A 7 1.22 5.96 18.29
N ASP A 8 0.29 6.13 17.34
CA ASP A 8 0.29 7.23 16.37
C ASP A 8 0.19 8.60 17.04
N ARG A 9 -0.65 8.71 18.07
CA ARG A 9 -0.90 9.94 18.82
C ARG A 9 -0.04 10.10 20.07
N LYS A 10 1.08 9.39 20.15
CA LYS A 10 2.04 9.46 21.27
C LYS A 10 1.35 9.27 22.64
N TYR A 11 0.39 8.36 22.69
CA TYR A 11 -0.44 8.03 23.85
C TYR A 11 -1.34 9.17 24.38
N SER A 12 -1.55 10.23 23.60
CA SER A 12 -2.65 11.17 23.83
C SER A 12 -3.99 10.45 23.60
N VAL A 13 -4.74 10.23 24.69
CA VAL A 13 -6.01 9.50 24.65
C VAL A 13 -7.05 10.26 23.83
N GLU A 14 -7.17 11.58 24.04
CA GLU A 14 -8.12 12.44 23.34
C GLU A 14 -7.89 12.41 21.82
N ASP A 15 -6.64 12.62 21.38
CA ASP A 15 -6.30 12.60 19.96
C ASP A 15 -6.48 11.20 19.34
N ALA A 16 -6.17 10.15 20.10
CA ALA A 16 -6.32 8.77 19.65
C ALA A 16 -7.81 8.42 19.46
N VAL A 17 -8.67 8.82 20.40
CA VAL A 17 -10.13 8.64 20.30
C VAL A 17 -10.66 9.42 19.09
N ALA A 18 -10.31 10.69 18.93
CA ALA A 18 -10.77 11.50 17.81
C ALA A 18 -10.41 10.88 16.45
N LYS A 19 -9.15 10.41 16.29
CA LYS A 19 -8.72 9.76 15.05
C LYS A 19 -9.36 8.39 14.85
N LEU A 20 -9.50 7.60 15.90
CA LEU A 20 -10.15 6.29 15.84
C LEU A 20 -11.62 6.42 15.42
N THR A 21 -12.35 7.38 15.99
CA THR A 21 -13.73 7.69 15.59
C THR A 21 -13.81 8.05 14.11
N LYS A 22 -12.91 8.92 13.62
CA LYS A 22 -12.84 9.24 12.18
C LYS A 22 -12.64 7.98 11.34
N ALA A 23 -11.75 7.08 11.76
CA ALA A 23 -11.50 5.84 11.02
C ALA A 23 -12.68 4.88 11.03
N ILE A 24 -13.40 4.76 12.15
CA ILE A 24 -14.61 3.93 12.25
C ILE A 24 -15.71 4.46 11.31
N ASN A 25 -15.96 5.77 11.33
CA ASN A 25 -16.97 6.38 10.46
C ASN A 25 -16.62 6.19 8.98
N TRP A 26 -15.37 6.45 8.60
CA TRP A 26 -14.92 6.24 7.21
C TRP A 26 -15.07 4.77 6.79
N ARG A 27 -14.75 3.80 7.67
CA ARG A 27 -14.91 2.38 7.35
C ARG A 27 -16.37 2.01 7.06
N GLN A 28 -17.31 2.59 7.81
CA GLN A 28 -18.75 2.40 7.59
C GLN A 28 -19.21 3.06 6.29
N GLU A 29 -18.82 4.32 6.05
CA GLU A 29 -19.18 5.08 4.84
C GLU A 29 -18.59 4.47 3.56
N PHE A 30 -17.37 3.93 3.64
CA PHE A 30 -16.69 3.29 2.51
C PHE A 30 -17.19 1.85 2.26
N GLY A 31 -17.87 1.23 3.22
CA GLY A 31 -18.33 -0.16 3.12
C GLY A 31 -17.19 -1.18 3.20
N VAL A 32 -16.18 -0.95 4.04
CA VAL A 32 -14.99 -1.82 4.11
C VAL A 32 -15.34 -3.27 4.42
N ASP A 33 -16.33 -3.49 5.30
CA ASP A 33 -16.76 -4.84 5.70
C ASP A 33 -17.54 -5.57 4.58
N GLU A 34 -17.95 -4.86 3.52
CA GLU A 34 -18.61 -5.42 2.34
C GLU A 34 -17.62 -5.84 1.24
N LEU A 35 -16.34 -5.47 1.38
CA LEU A 35 -15.31 -5.80 0.40
C LEU A 35 -14.97 -7.29 0.46
N THR A 36 -15.21 -7.99 -0.65
CA THR A 36 -14.94 -9.42 -0.82
C THR A 36 -14.15 -9.65 -2.09
N GLU A 37 -13.56 -10.85 -2.23
CA GLU A 37 -12.89 -11.23 -3.49
C GLU A 37 -13.81 -11.11 -4.71
N ASN A 38 -15.11 -11.38 -4.53
CA ASN A 38 -16.10 -11.25 -5.60
C ASN A 38 -16.42 -9.78 -5.91
N SER A 39 -16.51 -8.91 -4.90
CA SER A 39 -16.88 -7.50 -5.12
C SER A 39 -15.79 -6.72 -5.85
N VAL A 40 -14.52 -7.10 -5.69
CA VAL A 40 -13.38 -6.44 -6.37
C VAL A 40 -12.84 -7.24 -7.58
N LYS A 41 -13.48 -8.36 -7.93
CA LYS A 41 -12.97 -9.33 -8.91
C LYS A 41 -12.58 -8.68 -10.23
N GLY A 42 -13.44 -7.84 -10.80
CA GLY A 42 -13.18 -7.20 -12.09
C GLY A 42 -11.91 -6.34 -12.09
N MET A 43 -11.66 -5.60 -11.01
CA MET A 43 -10.44 -4.80 -10.89
C MET A 43 -9.22 -5.66 -10.53
N ALA A 44 -9.41 -6.69 -9.70
CA ALA A 44 -8.36 -7.61 -9.30
C ALA A 44 -7.78 -8.39 -10.49
N GLU A 45 -8.61 -8.74 -11.48
CA GLU A 45 -8.21 -9.46 -12.70
C GLU A 45 -7.24 -8.68 -13.59
N THR A 46 -7.14 -7.36 -13.45
CA THR A 46 -6.08 -6.57 -14.09
C THR A 46 -4.68 -7.02 -13.64
N GLY A 47 -4.59 -7.56 -12.42
CA GLY A 47 -3.33 -7.92 -11.77
C GLY A 47 -2.44 -6.71 -11.48
N LYS A 48 -3.04 -5.51 -11.30
CA LYS A 48 -2.34 -4.28 -10.92
C LYS A 48 -1.87 -4.28 -9.46
N ALA A 49 -2.50 -5.09 -8.61
CA ALA A 49 -2.10 -5.27 -7.23
C ALA A 49 -2.42 -6.68 -6.76
N PHE A 50 -1.64 -7.19 -5.81
CA PHE A 50 -1.87 -8.47 -5.15
C PHE A 50 -1.08 -8.56 -3.83
N VAL A 51 -1.55 -9.39 -2.90
CA VAL A 51 -0.81 -9.73 -1.68
C VAL A 51 -0.01 -10.98 -1.96
N HIS A 52 1.31 -10.91 -1.78
CA HIS A 52 2.20 -12.05 -1.94
C HIS A 52 1.83 -13.19 -0.99
N GLU A 53 2.14 -14.42 -1.41
CA GLU A 53 1.85 -15.62 -0.61
C GLU A 53 2.70 -15.67 0.65
N PHE A 54 3.99 -15.36 0.51
CA PHE A 54 4.98 -15.42 1.58
C PHE A 54 5.22 -14.05 2.23
N LEU A 55 5.76 -14.09 3.44
CA LEU A 55 6.26 -12.89 4.11
C LEU A 55 7.64 -12.51 3.55
N ASP A 56 8.04 -11.26 3.74
CA ASP A 56 9.44 -10.85 3.54
C ASP A 56 10.34 -11.44 4.65
N VAL A 57 11.66 -11.32 4.52
CA VAL A 57 12.63 -11.81 5.53
C VAL A 57 12.47 -11.15 6.90
N ASN A 58 11.77 -10.01 6.99
CA ASN A 58 11.46 -9.32 8.24
C ASN A 58 10.10 -9.75 8.85
N LEU A 59 9.48 -10.79 8.25
CA LEU A 59 8.19 -11.37 8.61
C LEU A 59 7.01 -10.40 8.44
N ARG A 60 7.04 -9.58 7.39
CA ARG A 60 5.95 -8.67 7.02
C ARG A 60 5.16 -9.23 5.84
N PRO A 61 3.82 -9.19 5.87
CA PRO A 61 3.01 -9.39 4.67
C PRO A 61 3.39 -8.39 3.60
N VAL A 62 3.40 -8.83 2.33
CA VAL A 62 3.86 -8.02 1.21
C VAL A 62 2.69 -7.71 0.27
N LEU A 63 2.37 -6.42 0.15
CA LEU A 63 1.45 -5.90 -0.85
C LEU A 63 2.25 -5.40 -2.06
N ILE A 64 2.03 -6.00 -3.22
CA ILE A 64 2.73 -5.68 -4.46
C ILE A 64 1.77 -4.97 -5.40
N VAL A 65 2.23 -3.87 -6.01
CA VAL A 65 1.53 -3.09 -7.02
C VAL A 65 2.40 -3.03 -8.28
N VAL A 66 1.81 -3.35 -9.43
CA VAL A 66 2.44 -3.25 -10.75
C VAL A 66 1.94 -1.94 -11.38
N ALA A 67 2.70 -0.87 -11.22
CA ALA A 67 2.23 0.49 -11.50
C ALA A 67 1.90 0.71 -12.98
N SER A 68 2.56 0.01 -13.90
CA SER A 68 2.27 0.06 -15.34
C SER A 68 0.88 -0.44 -15.73
N LYS A 69 0.20 -1.15 -14.83
CA LYS A 69 -1.18 -1.62 -15.01
C LYS A 69 -2.22 -0.70 -14.37
N HIS A 70 -1.79 0.35 -13.67
CA HIS A 70 -2.71 1.39 -13.19
C HIS A 70 -3.06 2.31 -14.36
N LEU A 71 -4.33 2.33 -14.77
CA LEU A 71 -4.80 3.08 -15.94
C LEU A 71 -5.98 3.97 -15.53
N PRO A 72 -5.73 5.18 -14.98
CA PRO A 72 -6.75 6.09 -14.43
C PRO A 72 -7.76 6.58 -15.48
N ALA A 73 -7.37 6.59 -16.75
CA ALA A 73 -8.24 6.99 -17.85
C ALA A 73 -9.21 5.89 -18.30
N VAL A 74 -8.97 4.64 -17.89
CA VAL A 74 -9.74 3.46 -18.31
C VAL A 74 -10.61 2.92 -17.18
N HIS A 75 -10.08 2.92 -15.97
CA HIS A 75 -10.72 2.31 -14.81
C HIS A 75 -11.50 3.34 -13.99
N ASP A 76 -12.62 2.90 -13.40
CA ASP A 76 -13.36 3.71 -12.44
C ASP A 76 -12.50 3.94 -11.18
N PRO A 77 -12.24 5.21 -10.79
CA PRO A 77 -11.49 5.52 -9.58
C PRO A 77 -12.06 4.84 -8.33
N VAL A 78 -13.38 4.70 -8.21
CA VAL A 78 -14.01 4.07 -7.05
C VAL A 78 -13.64 2.58 -6.95
N GLU A 79 -13.55 1.89 -8.08
CA GLU A 79 -13.16 0.49 -8.11
C GLU A 79 -11.67 0.29 -7.81
N ASP A 80 -10.83 1.26 -8.20
CA ASP A 80 -9.41 1.29 -7.81
C ASP A 80 -9.24 1.53 -6.29
N GLU A 81 -10.02 2.45 -5.72
CA GLU A 81 -10.06 2.70 -4.27
C GLU A 81 -10.51 1.46 -3.50
N LYS A 82 -11.59 0.79 -3.94
CA LYS A 82 -12.06 -0.46 -3.32
C LYS A 82 -11.03 -1.57 -3.39
N LEU A 83 -10.38 -1.77 -4.54
CA LEU A 83 -9.32 -2.76 -4.69
C LEU A 83 -8.14 -2.46 -3.75
N CYS A 84 -7.76 -1.19 -3.64
CA CYS A 84 -6.71 -0.74 -2.72
C CYS A 84 -7.03 -1.12 -1.28
N VAL A 85 -8.21 -0.73 -0.79
CA VAL A 85 -8.62 -1.01 0.60
C VAL A 85 -8.76 -2.50 0.85
N PHE A 86 -9.33 -3.25 -0.11
CA PHE A 86 -9.42 -4.70 -0.03
C PHE A 86 -8.05 -5.35 0.15
N TYR A 87 -7.04 -4.95 -0.64
CA TYR A 87 -5.71 -5.53 -0.51
C TYR A 87 -4.93 -5.05 0.72
N VAL A 88 -5.20 -3.84 1.22
CA VAL A 88 -4.70 -3.42 2.54
C VAL A 88 -5.27 -4.33 3.63
N GLU A 89 -6.59 -4.53 3.68
CA GLU A 89 -7.22 -5.44 4.65
C GLU A 89 -6.69 -6.87 4.54
N LYS A 90 -6.55 -7.37 3.30
CA LYS A 90 -6.01 -8.72 3.02
C LYS A 90 -4.54 -8.87 3.42
N ALA A 91 -3.71 -7.83 3.28
CA ALA A 91 -2.34 -7.86 3.76
C ALA A 91 -2.28 -7.82 5.29
N LEU A 92 -3.11 -6.99 5.92
CA LEU A 92 -3.16 -6.85 7.38
C LEU A 92 -3.71 -8.10 8.08
N SER A 93 -4.62 -8.83 7.47
CA SER A 93 -5.14 -10.10 8.02
C SER A 93 -4.09 -11.22 8.05
N LYS A 94 -3.01 -11.10 7.26
CA LYS A 94 -1.88 -12.03 7.22
C LYS A 94 -0.76 -11.70 8.22
N LEU A 95 -0.90 -10.67 9.05
CA LEU A 95 0.14 -10.29 10.00
C LEU A 95 0.40 -11.39 11.03
N PRO A 96 1.65 -11.85 11.19
CA PRO A 96 2.00 -12.77 12.26
C PRO A 96 1.78 -12.17 13.65
N PRO A 97 1.61 -13.00 14.69
CA PRO A 97 1.60 -12.54 16.07
C PRO A 97 2.83 -11.68 16.40
N GLY A 98 2.61 -10.53 17.04
CA GLY A 98 3.68 -9.58 17.39
C GLY A 98 4.21 -8.73 16.24
N LYS A 99 3.69 -8.88 15.02
CA LYS A 99 3.97 -7.98 13.90
C LYS A 99 2.84 -6.98 13.67
N GLU A 100 3.22 -5.79 13.22
CA GLU A 100 2.29 -4.65 13.17
C GLU A 100 2.20 -4.01 11.78
N GLU A 101 3.15 -4.31 10.90
CA GLU A 101 3.42 -3.55 9.69
C GLU A 101 3.55 -4.45 8.44
N ILE A 102 3.04 -3.94 7.32
CA ILE A 102 3.21 -4.56 6.00
C ILE A 102 4.34 -3.89 5.21
N LEU A 103 4.82 -4.59 4.20
CA LEU A 103 5.71 -4.08 3.17
C LEU A 103 4.91 -3.75 1.91
N GLY A 104 4.97 -2.51 1.45
CA GLY A 104 4.50 -2.12 0.12
C GLY A 104 5.62 -2.23 -0.91
N ILE A 105 5.37 -2.86 -2.05
CA ILE A 105 6.29 -2.88 -3.19
C ILE A 105 5.55 -2.32 -4.40
N ILE A 106 6.06 -1.21 -4.94
CA ILE A 106 5.56 -0.58 -6.15
C ILE A 106 6.58 -0.87 -7.25
N ASP A 107 6.24 -1.83 -8.11
CA ASP A 107 7.00 -2.14 -9.32
C ASP A 107 6.73 -1.08 -10.38
N LEU A 108 7.74 -0.25 -10.65
CA LEU A 108 7.66 0.85 -11.62
C LEU A 108 8.21 0.47 -13.00
N ARG A 109 8.54 -0.80 -13.23
CA ARG A 109 8.90 -1.28 -14.58
C ARG A 109 7.73 -1.05 -15.54
N GLY A 110 8.02 -0.36 -16.64
CA GLY A 110 7.02 0.02 -17.65
C GLY A 110 6.12 1.19 -17.24
N PHE A 111 6.37 1.85 -16.09
CA PHE A 111 5.62 3.03 -15.69
C PHE A 111 5.80 4.17 -16.70
N SER A 112 4.68 4.77 -17.13
CA SER A 112 4.61 5.90 -18.04
C SER A 112 3.72 7.01 -17.46
N ILE A 113 3.58 8.12 -18.20
CA ILE A 113 2.72 9.25 -17.80
C ILE A 113 1.25 8.82 -17.71
N GLU A 114 0.83 7.84 -18.52
CA GLU A 114 -0.55 7.33 -18.52
C GLU A 114 -0.92 6.66 -17.19
N ASN A 115 0.07 6.22 -16.42
CA ASN A 115 -0.14 5.59 -15.12
C ASN A 115 -0.14 6.59 -13.96
N ALA A 116 0.20 7.86 -14.20
CA ALA A 116 0.34 8.85 -13.15
C ALA A 116 -1.04 9.29 -12.62
N ASP A 117 -1.27 9.09 -11.33
CA ASP A 117 -2.56 9.37 -10.68
C ASP A 117 -2.38 10.06 -9.33
N LEU A 118 -2.36 11.40 -9.35
CA LEU A 118 -2.24 12.19 -8.13
C LEU A 118 -3.45 12.04 -7.19
N LYS A 119 -4.65 11.80 -7.74
CA LYS A 119 -5.87 11.65 -6.94
C LYS A 119 -5.81 10.35 -6.16
N PHE A 120 -5.53 9.25 -6.84
CA PHE A 120 -5.39 7.95 -6.21
C PHE A 120 -4.23 7.91 -5.20
N LEU A 121 -3.09 8.55 -5.50
CA LEU A 121 -1.99 8.65 -4.54
C LEU A 121 -2.37 9.45 -3.29
N THR A 122 -3.19 10.49 -3.43
CA THR A 122 -3.72 11.25 -2.29
C THR A 122 -4.67 10.40 -1.45
N PHE A 123 -5.55 9.63 -2.10
CA PHE A 123 -6.40 8.64 -1.42
C PHE A 123 -5.56 7.59 -0.66
N LEU A 124 -4.59 6.97 -1.32
CA LEU A 124 -3.70 5.97 -0.73
C LEU A 124 -2.96 6.52 0.50
N PHE A 125 -2.50 7.77 0.43
CA PHE A 125 -1.91 8.44 1.58
C PHE A 125 -2.92 8.61 2.72
N ASP A 126 -4.14 9.06 2.44
CA ASP A 126 -5.17 9.22 3.48
C ASP A 126 -5.56 7.88 4.11
N VAL A 127 -5.61 6.80 3.32
CA VAL A 127 -5.80 5.43 3.81
C VAL A 127 -4.80 5.09 4.92
N PHE A 128 -3.50 5.20 4.66
CA PHE A 128 -2.50 4.88 5.68
C PHE A 128 -2.37 5.94 6.77
N TYR A 129 -2.51 7.21 6.43
CA TYR A 129 -2.32 8.30 7.38
C TYR A 129 -3.50 8.41 8.36
N SER A 130 -4.74 8.36 7.86
CA SER A 130 -5.95 8.58 8.65
C SER A 130 -6.53 7.29 9.21
N TYR A 131 -6.60 6.22 8.42
CA TYR A 131 -7.43 5.05 8.73
C TYR A 131 -6.64 3.82 9.19
N TYR A 132 -5.43 3.65 8.67
CA TYR A 132 -4.52 2.55 9.02
C TYR A 132 -3.16 3.06 9.55
N PRO A 133 -3.15 3.95 10.56
CA PRO A 133 -1.91 4.54 11.04
C PRO A 133 -0.99 3.46 11.62
N LYS A 134 0.33 3.59 11.39
CA LYS A 134 1.36 2.67 11.89
C LYS A 134 1.25 1.23 11.35
N ARG A 135 0.57 1.04 10.22
CA ARG A 135 0.41 -0.28 9.58
C ARG A 135 1.32 -0.50 8.37
N LEU A 136 2.01 0.52 7.91
CA LEU A 136 2.95 0.47 6.79
C LEU A 136 4.37 0.68 7.32
N GLY A 137 5.23 -0.34 7.18
CA GLY A 137 6.60 -0.29 7.70
C GLY A 137 7.64 0.17 6.67
N GLN A 138 7.40 -0.08 5.38
CA GLN A 138 8.26 0.39 4.30
C GLN A 138 7.52 0.36 2.95
N VAL A 139 7.91 1.23 2.04
CA VAL A 139 7.49 1.20 0.62
C VAL A 139 8.72 1.14 -0.27
N LEU A 140 8.79 0.14 -1.15
CA LEU A 140 9.84 0.00 -2.15
C LEU A 140 9.34 0.52 -3.50
N PHE A 141 10.00 1.53 -4.05
CA PHE A 141 9.83 1.94 -5.44
C PHE A 141 10.90 1.22 -6.28
N VAL A 142 10.49 0.18 -6.99
CA VAL A 142 11.40 -0.76 -7.69
C VAL A 142 11.57 -0.33 -9.14
N GLU A 143 12.81 -0.19 -9.60
CA GLU A 143 13.17 0.24 -10.97
C GLU A 143 12.49 1.54 -11.40
N ALA A 144 12.50 2.55 -10.53
CA ALA A 144 11.85 3.83 -10.78
C ALA A 144 12.44 4.53 -12.04
N PRO A 145 11.66 4.71 -13.13
CA PRO A 145 12.15 5.39 -14.32
C PRO A 145 12.27 6.90 -14.09
N SER A 146 13.06 7.58 -14.92
CA SER A 146 13.23 9.04 -14.82
C SER A 146 11.91 9.82 -14.90
N VAL A 147 10.95 9.31 -15.69
CA VAL A 147 9.60 9.89 -15.84
C VAL A 147 8.77 9.84 -14.54
N PHE A 148 9.12 9.00 -13.57
CA PHE A 148 8.46 8.97 -12.26
C PHE A 148 8.92 10.12 -11.34
N ARG A 149 10.09 10.73 -11.60
CA ARG A 149 10.67 11.76 -10.71
C ARG A 149 9.75 12.97 -10.51
N PRO A 150 9.15 13.58 -11.54
CA PRO A 150 8.24 14.71 -11.34
C PRO A 150 7.04 14.36 -10.47
N LEU A 151 6.43 13.19 -10.70
CA LEU A 151 5.32 12.69 -9.88
C LEU A 151 5.74 12.55 -8.40
N TRP A 152 6.90 11.95 -8.14
CA TRP A 152 7.42 11.82 -6.78
C TRP A 152 7.67 13.17 -6.09
N GLN A 153 8.17 14.19 -6.81
CA GLN A 153 8.38 15.52 -6.23
C GLN A 153 7.06 16.21 -5.84
N LEU A 154 5.98 15.95 -6.58
CA LEU A 154 4.64 16.44 -6.25
C LEU A 154 4.04 15.69 -5.06
N THR A 155 4.27 14.39 -4.95
CA THR A 155 3.63 13.55 -3.92
C THR A 155 4.38 13.54 -2.60
N LYS A 156 5.71 13.65 -2.62
CA LYS A 156 6.56 13.57 -1.42
C LYS A 156 6.15 14.56 -0.31
N PRO A 157 5.82 15.84 -0.59
CA PRO A 157 5.35 16.77 0.45
C PRO A 157 4.04 16.32 1.12
N LEU A 158 3.15 15.65 0.37
CA LEU A 158 1.87 15.15 0.89
C LEU A 158 2.09 14.02 1.91
N LEU A 159 3.13 13.21 1.73
CA LEU A 159 3.42 12.06 2.58
C LEU A 159 3.88 12.41 4.00
N LYS A 160 4.27 13.66 4.29
CA LYS A 160 4.78 14.09 5.60
C LYS A 160 5.84 13.12 6.14
N SER A 161 5.64 12.56 7.34
CA SER A 161 6.54 11.58 7.96
C SER A 161 6.60 10.24 7.23
N TYR A 162 5.59 9.87 6.44
CA TYR A 162 5.59 8.62 5.67
C TYR A 162 6.60 8.66 4.51
N ALA A 163 7.07 9.85 4.10
CA ALA A 163 8.09 9.97 3.07
C ALA A 163 9.40 9.25 3.45
N SER A 164 9.71 9.09 4.74
CA SER A 164 10.90 8.36 5.19
C SER A 164 10.78 6.84 5.07
N LEU A 165 9.58 6.30 4.86
CA LEU A 165 9.34 4.88 4.62
C LEU A 165 9.68 4.47 3.18
N ALA A 166 9.79 5.43 2.27
CA ALA A 166 10.06 5.17 0.86
C ALA A 166 11.54 4.86 0.60
N ARG A 167 11.79 3.76 -0.11
CA ARG A 167 13.11 3.38 -0.62
C ARG A 167 13.04 3.15 -2.12
N PHE A 168 13.88 3.86 -2.87
CA PHE A 168 14.11 3.58 -4.29
C PHE A 168 15.17 2.47 -4.40
N CYS A 169 14.89 1.42 -5.15
CA CYS A 169 15.79 0.27 -5.26
C CYS A 169 15.65 -0.49 -6.58
N SER A 170 16.60 -1.38 -6.88
CA SER A 170 16.54 -2.27 -8.04
C SER A 170 15.83 -3.58 -7.70
N VAL A 171 15.47 -4.35 -8.72
CA VAL A 171 14.97 -5.73 -8.54
C VAL A 171 16.01 -6.58 -7.78
N ASP A 172 17.30 -6.40 -8.06
CA ASP A 172 18.38 -7.13 -7.39
C ASP A 172 18.41 -6.85 -5.88
N THR A 173 18.20 -5.60 -5.46
CA THR A 173 18.04 -5.25 -4.05
C THR A 173 16.82 -5.96 -3.43
N VAL A 174 15.68 -5.99 -4.12
CA VAL A 174 14.49 -6.72 -3.64
C VAL A 174 14.81 -8.20 -3.45
N ARG A 175 15.47 -8.84 -4.42
CA ARG A 175 15.87 -10.25 -4.37
C ARG A 175 16.77 -10.56 -3.18
N LYS A 176 17.81 -9.75 -2.97
CA LYS A 176 18.87 -10.03 -1.99
C LYS A 176 18.48 -9.68 -0.57
N GLU A 177 17.71 -8.61 -0.37
CA GLU A 177 17.48 -8.04 0.96
C GLU A 177 16.11 -8.36 1.54
N TYR A 178 15.13 -8.75 0.72
CA TYR A 178 13.73 -8.88 1.17
C TYR A 178 13.17 -10.30 1.06
N PHE A 179 13.78 -11.17 0.26
CA PHE A 179 13.28 -12.52 0.02
C PHE A 179 14.40 -13.55 0.02
N THR A 180 14.02 -14.81 0.25
CA THR A 180 14.85 -15.96 -0.08
C THR A 180 14.51 -16.43 -1.49
N GLU A 181 15.33 -17.28 -2.11
CA GLU A 181 15.01 -17.85 -3.43
C GLU A 181 13.64 -18.56 -3.44
N ALA A 182 13.31 -19.28 -2.35
CA ALA A 182 12.04 -20.00 -2.22
C ALA A 182 10.83 -19.07 -2.06
N THR A 183 11.02 -17.90 -1.44
CA THR A 183 9.94 -16.96 -1.14
C THR A 183 9.87 -15.78 -2.11
N LEU A 184 10.74 -15.73 -3.13
CA LEU A 184 10.81 -14.62 -4.09
C LEU A 184 9.54 -14.54 -4.95
N PRO A 185 8.87 -13.36 -5.03
CA PRO A 185 7.72 -13.15 -5.93
C PRO A 185 8.08 -13.44 -7.38
N ALA A 186 7.19 -14.12 -8.11
CA ALA A 186 7.43 -14.54 -9.49
C ALA A 186 7.82 -13.38 -10.42
N ILE A 187 7.22 -12.20 -10.22
CA ILE A 187 7.51 -10.98 -11.01
C ILE A 187 8.96 -10.50 -10.88
N PHE A 188 9.66 -10.93 -9.84
CA PHE A 188 11.05 -10.58 -9.56
C PHE A 188 12.00 -11.75 -9.79
N ARG A 189 11.61 -12.87 -10.39
CA ARG A 189 12.54 -14.00 -10.63
C ARG A 189 13.41 -13.83 -11.88
N ASN A 190 12.90 -13.10 -12.88
CA ASN A 190 13.57 -12.86 -14.17
C ASN A 190 14.09 -11.44 -14.22
#